data_AF-A0A822MUW9-F1
#
_entry.id   AF-A0A822MUW9-F1
#
_cell.length_a   1.000
_cell.length_b   1.000
_cell.length_c   1.000
_cell.angle_alpha   90.00
_cell.angle_beta   90.00
_cell.angle_gamma   90.00
#
_symmetry.space_group_name_H-M   'P 1'
#
loop_
_entity.id
_entity.type
_entity.pdbx_description
1 polymer ?
#
loop_
_entity_poly.entity_id
_entity_poly.type
_entity_poly.pdbx_seq_one_letter_code
_entity_poly.pdbx_strand_id
1 'polypeptide(L)'
;MSERVRVSKIMCSIAFEHAESAKILLASGNYTSASGLVRLQYEAFVRAMWLLYSASDVAVSKLMCELTSESAHKANKLPMLSEMLIKLEGKAPQEALDMLIEFKEYSWKPLSSFVHGGIHAVNRHNKGYPIRFLEQMLIISNGVSIMSGMLLIILHGGGEHIGKIPPIQRRFADCLPKPKV
;
A
#
# COMPACT_ATOMS: atom_id res chain seq x y z
N MET A 1 16.86 0.99 -17.20
CA MET A 1 15.66 1.27 -16.36
C MET A 1 16.03 2.39 -15.40
N SER A 2 15.26 3.49 -15.33
CA SER A 2 15.62 4.63 -14.46
C SER A 2 15.52 4.26 -12.99
N GLU A 3 16.25 4.98 -12.13
CA GLU A 3 16.23 4.76 -10.67
C GLU A 3 14.82 4.90 -10.09
N ARG A 4 14.06 5.87 -10.59
CA ARG A 4 12.66 6.11 -10.24
C ARG A 4 11.80 4.88 -10.50
N VAL A 5 11.90 4.30 -11.70
CA VAL A 5 11.15 3.09 -12.05
C VAL A 5 11.58 1.92 -11.17
N ARG A 6 12.88 1.78 -10.89
CA ARG A 6 13.42 0.72 -10.04
C ARG A 6 12.91 0.82 -8.61
N VAL A 7 12.98 1.98 -7.96
CA VAL A 7 12.54 2.16 -6.57
C VAL A 7 11.01 2.05 -6.44
N SER A 8 10.23 2.53 -7.42
CA SER A 8 8.78 2.33 -7.44
C SER A 8 8.41 0.85 -7.57
N LYS A 9 9.14 0.07 -8.38
CA LYS A 9 8.95 -1.40 -8.47
C LYS A 9 9.27 -2.11 -7.15
N ILE A 10 10.36 -1.73 -6.48
CA ILE A 10 10.72 -2.27 -5.17
C ILE A 10 9.60 -2.00 -4.15
N MET A 11 9.07 -0.78 -4.11
CA MET A 11 7.96 -0.45 -3.20
C MET A 11 6.68 -1.24 -3.52
N CYS A 12 6.38 -1.52 -4.79
CA CYS A 12 5.29 -2.43 -5.16
C CYS A 12 5.55 -3.85 -4.66
N SER A 13 6.80 -4.33 -4.77
CA SER A 13 7.20 -5.65 -4.26
C SER A 13 7.00 -5.75 -2.75
N ILE A 14 7.41 -4.71 -2.00
CA ILE A 14 7.18 -4.64 -0.54
C ILE A 14 5.68 -4.63 -0.22
N ALA A 15 4.86 -3.92 -1.00
CA ALA A 15 3.41 -3.95 -0.83
C ALA A 15 2.84 -5.38 -1.03
N PHE A 16 3.30 -6.13 -2.03
CA PHE A 16 2.91 -7.53 -2.23
C PHE A 16 3.39 -8.44 -1.09
N GLU A 17 4.62 -8.27 -0.60
CA GLU A 17 5.16 -9.03 0.54
C GLU A 17 4.33 -8.80 1.80
N HIS A 18 3.94 -7.55 2.09
CA HIS A 18 3.04 -7.23 3.19
C HIS A 18 1.65 -7.88 3.03
N ALA A 19 1.11 -7.92 1.79
CA ALA A 19 -0.17 -8.56 1.50
C ALA A 19 -0.12 -10.07 1.75
N GLU A 20 0.94 -10.73 1.28
CA GLU A 20 1.18 -12.16 1.50
C GLU A 20 1.33 -12.47 2.99
N SER A 21 2.17 -11.71 3.67
CA SER A 21 2.40 -11.85 5.11
C SER A 21 1.12 -11.63 5.93
N ALA A 22 0.29 -10.65 5.55
CA ALA A 22 -1.01 -10.43 6.19
C ALA A 22 -1.93 -11.65 6.07
N LYS A 23 -1.99 -12.29 4.89
CA LYS A 23 -2.78 -13.52 4.67
C LYS A 23 -2.27 -14.69 5.50
N ILE A 24 -0.95 -14.88 5.58
CA ILE A 24 -0.33 -15.92 6.42
C ILE A 24 -0.68 -15.70 7.90
N LEU A 25 -0.54 -14.47 8.39
CA LEU A 25 -0.85 -14.14 9.79
C LEU A 25 -2.34 -14.28 10.11
N LEU A 26 -3.22 -13.91 9.18
CA LEU A 26 -4.66 -14.15 9.30
C LEU A 26 -4.98 -15.63 9.42
N ALA A 27 -4.40 -16.47 8.56
CA ALA A 27 -4.62 -17.92 8.60
C ALA A 27 -4.11 -18.55 9.90
N SER A 28 -3.05 -18.00 10.49
CA SER A 28 -2.47 -18.46 11.76
C SER A 28 -3.12 -17.87 13.02
N GLY A 29 -4.17 -17.04 12.88
CA GLY A 29 -4.85 -16.41 14.03
C GLY A 29 -4.14 -15.17 14.60
N ASN A 30 -3.07 -14.70 13.97
CA ASN A 30 -2.26 -13.55 14.41
C ASN A 30 -2.85 -12.21 13.94
N TYR A 31 -4.11 -11.97 14.31
CA TYR A 31 -4.94 -10.91 13.73
C TYR A 31 -4.41 -9.49 13.99
N THR A 32 -3.89 -9.19 15.19
CA THR A 32 -3.32 -7.86 15.50
C THR A 32 -2.21 -7.50 14.52
N SER A 33 -1.26 -8.42 14.34
CA SER A 33 -0.09 -8.23 13.48
C SER A 33 -0.51 -8.17 12.01
N ALA A 34 -1.45 -9.02 11.60
CA ALA A 34 -2.01 -8.96 10.26
C ALA A 34 -2.65 -7.60 9.95
N SER A 35 -3.43 -7.03 10.88
CA SER A 35 -4.00 -5.68 10.73
C SER A 35 -2.93 -4.61 10.55
N GLY A 36 -1.83 -4.70 11.31
CA GLY A 36 -0.68 -3.82 11.16
C GLY A 36 -0.08 -3.89 9.76
N LEU A 37 0.09 -5.10 9.21
CA LEU A 37 0.64 -5.30 7.86
C LEU A 37 -0.23 -4.72 6.75
N VAL A 38 -1.56 -4.76 6.87
CA VAL A 38 -2.45 -4.15 5.86
C VAL A 38 -2.26 -2.63 5.79
N ARG A 39 -1.97 -1.97 6.92
CA ARG A 39 -1.56 -0.55 6.92
C ARG A 39 -0.22 -0.35 6.21
N LEU A 40 0.78 -1.17 6.55
CA LEU A 40 2.11 -1.05 5.95
C LEU A 40 2.09 -1.30 4.44
N GLN A 41 1.29 -2.27 3.98
CA GLN A 41 1.03 -2.51 2.57
C GLN A 41 0.53 -1.24 1.86
N TYR A 42 -0.49 -0.60 2.43
CA TYR A 42 -1.04 0.64 1.89
C TYR A 42 0.00 1.77 1.86
N GLU A 43 0.75 1.97 2.94
CA GLU A 43 1.81 2.99 3.01
C GLU A 43 2.93 2.74 1.99
N ALA A 44 3.32 1.48 1.79
CA ALA A 44 4.28 1.07 0.79
C ALA A 44 3.80 1.42 -0.63
N PHE A 45 2.53 1.13 -0.93
CA PHE A 45 1.94 1.44 -2.23
C PHE A 45 1.79 2.96 -2.47
N VAL A 46 1.35 3.74 -1.49
CA VAL A 46 1.33 5.21 -1.61
C VAL A 46 2.71 5.76 -1.90
N ARG A 47 3.75 5.24 -1.23
CA ARG A 47 5.14 5.62 -1.50
C ARG A 47 5.56 5.23 -2.92
N ALA A 48 5.15 4.06 -3.43
CA ALA A 48 5.41 3.66 -4.83
C ALA A 48 4.81 4.66 -5.85
N MET A 49 3.55 5.05 -5.64
CA MET A 49 2.84 6.05 -6.45
C MET A 49 3.54 7.41 -6.37
N TRP A 50 3.87 7.88 -5.17
CA TRP A 50 4.57 9.15 -4.98
C TRP A 50 5.95 9.15 -5.66
N LEU A 51 6.71 8.06 -5.54
CA LEU A 51 8.00 7.91 -6.21
C LEU A 51 7.88 8.00 -7.72
N LEU A 52 6.84 7.42 -8.32
CA LEU A 52 6.66 7.48 -9.77
C LEU A 52 6.22 8.88 -10.23
N TYR A 53 5.18 9.44 -9.60
CA TYR A 53 4.47 10.60 -10.15
C TYR A 53 4.90 11.96 -9.59
N SER A 54 5.54 12.03 -8.42
CA SER A 54 5.74 13.33 -7.74
C SER A 54 7.08 13.54 -7.05
N ALA A 55 7.81 12.47 -6.70
CA ALA A 55 9.11 12.59 -6.04
C ALA A 55 10.12 13.36 -6.91
N SER A 56 10.98 14.18 -6.31
CA SER A 56 12.12 14.75 -7.04
C SER A 56 13.21 13.68 -7.24
N ASP A 57 14.08 13.86 -8.22
CA ASP A 57 15.21 12.93 -8.43
C ASP A 57 16.14 12.88 -7.21
N VAL A 58 16.29 13.99 -6.49
CA VAL A 58 17.00 14.05 -5.21
C VAL A 58 16.34 13.18 -4.14
N ALA A 59 15.01 13.11 -4.12
CA ALA A 59 14.31 12.27 -3.15
C ALA A 59 14.38 10.78 -3.54
N VAL A 60 14.38 10.47 -4.84
CA VAL A 60 14.62 9.13 -5.37
C VAL A 60 16.03 8.65 -5.02
N SER A 61 17.06 9.48 -5.25
CA SER A 61 18.45 9.09 -5.01
C SER A 61 18.75 8.81 -3.54
N LYS A 62 18.08 9.51 -2.60
CA LYS A 62 18.16 9.21 -1.15
C LYS A 62 17.72 7.80 -0.79
N LEU A 63 16.83 7.17 -1.56
CA LEU A 63 16.38 5.80 -1.32
C LEU A 63 17.22 4.76 -2.06
N MET A 64 18.03 5.18 -3.02
CA MET A 64 18.88 4.30 -3.83
C MET A 64 20.35 4.36 -3.45
N CYS A 65 20.76 5.32 -2.62
CA CYS A 65 22.12 5.43 -2.13
C CYS A 65 22.47 4.30 -1.14
N GLU A 66 23.77 4.10 -0.94
CA GLU A 66 24.28 3.12 0.02
C GLU A 66 23.74 3.40 1.43
N LEU A 67 23.37 2.32 2.14
CA LEU A 67 22.85 2.41 3.50
C LEU A 67 23.99 2.66 4.48
N THR A 68 24.11 3.90 4.94
CA THR A 68 25.02 4.34 5.98
C THR A 68 24.21 5.06 7.07
N SER A 69 24.77 5.24 8.27
CA SER A 69 24.09 5.98 9.33
C SER A 69 23.72 7.41 8.89
N GLU A 70 24.56 8.04 8.08
CA GLU A 70 24.32 9.37 7.54
C GLU A 70 23.21 9.38 6.48
N SER A 71 23.22 8.44 5.54
CA SER A 71 22.19 8.37 4.49
C SER A 71 20.82 7.99 5.07
N ALA A 72 20.78 7.10 6.06
CA ALA A 72 19.57 6.77 6.82
C ALA A 72 18.99 8.01 7.52
N HIS A 73 19.84 8.82 8.18
CA HIS A 73 19.38 10.06 8.81
C HIS A 73 18.85 11.07 7.78
N LYS A 74 19.51 11.21 6.62
CA LYS A 74 19.05 12.08 5.52
C LYS A 74 17.72 11.63 4.90
N ALA A 75 17.43 10.32 4.92
CA ALA A 75 16.18 9.74 4.44
C ALA A 75 14.97 10.06 5.35
N ASN A 76 15.19 10.41 6.62
CA ASN A 76 14.10 10.85 7.54
C ASN A 76 13.41 12.15 7.09
N LYS A 77 13.98 12.87 6.11
CA LYS A 77 13.38 14.09 5.54
C LYS A 77 12.42 13.82 4.37
N LEU A 78 12.12 12.55 4.08
CA LEU A 78 11.11 12.20 3.06
C LEU A 78 9.70 12.51 3.57
N PRO A 79 8.77 12.89 2.69
CA PRO A 79 7.42 13.26 3.10
C PRO A 79 6.68 12.12 3.79
N MET A 80 5.87 12.47 4.79
CA MET A 80 4.97 11.52 5.44
C MET A 80 3.80 11.15 4.52
N LEU A 81 3.04 10.11 4.88
CA LEU A 81 1.91 9.60 4.10
C LEU A 81 0.95 10.70 3.62
N SER A 82 0.47 11.54 4.55
CA SER A 82 -0.48 12.61 4.22
C SER A 82 0.09 13.60 3.20
N GLU A 83 1.36 13.96 3.35
CA GLU A 83 2.04 14.88 2.44
C GLU A 83 2.29 14.24 1.07
N MET A 84 2.58 12.93 1.02
CA MET A 84 2.73 12.20 -0.24
C MET A 84 1.43 12.24 -1.05
N LEU A 85 0.28 12.01 -0.41
CA LEU A 85 -1.02 12.06 -1.08
C LEU A 85 -1.36 13.45 -1.63
N ILE A 86 -1.13 14.50 -0.84
CA ILE A 86 -1.32 15.89 -1.31
C ILE A 86 -0.43 16.15 -2.54
N LYS A 87 0.83 15.70 -2.50
CA LYS A 87 1.77 15.86 -3.61
C LYS A 87 1.39 15.06 -4.87
N LEU A 88 0.48 14.10 -4.78
CA LEU A 88 0.00 13.33 -5.93
C LEU A 88 -1.14 14.02 -6.68
N GLU A 89 -1.81 15.00 -6.05
CA GLU A 89 -2.91 15.76 -6.67
C GLU A 89 -2.43 16.43 -7.97
N GLY A 90 -3.19 16.22 -9.05
CA GLY A 90 -2.87 16.72 -10.39
C GLY A 90 -1.68 16.04 -11.08
N LYS A 91 -1.06 15.00 -10.49
CA LYS A 91 0.11 14.29 -11.07
C LYS A 91 -0.10 12.79 -11.27
N ALA A 92 -0.86 12.15 -10.40
CA ALA A 92 -1.24 10.74 -10.55
C ALA A 92 -2.61 10.60 -11.25
N PRO A 93 -2.92 9.41 -11.81
CA PRO A 93 -4.27 9.10 -12.28
C PRO A 93 -5.31 9.35 -11.18
N GLN A 94 -6.34 10.13 -11.47
CA GLN A 94 -7.28 10.64 -10.47
C GLN A 94 -8.02 9.51 -9.76
N GLU A 95 -8.50 8.52 -10.51
CA GLU A 95 -9.24 7.39 -9.96
C GLU A 95 -8.39 6.56 -8.98
N ALA A 96 -7.10 6.41 -9.27
CA ALA A 96 -6.18 5.73 -8.37
C ALA A 96 -5.92 6.56 -7.10
N LEU A 97 -5.81 7.89 -7.22
CA LEU A 97 -5.63 8.77 -6.07
C LEU A 97 -6.87 8.80 -5.17
N ASP A 98 -8.08 8.84 -5.74
CA ASP A 98 -9.34 8.84 -4.99
C ASP A 98 -9.46 7.59 -4.12
N MET A 99 -9.11 6.41 -4.66
CA MET A 99 -9.07 5.15 -3.89
C MET A 99 -8.08 5.21 -2.71
N LEU A 100 -6.93 5.88 -2.88
CA LEU A 100 -5.97 6.04 -1.79
C LEU A 100 -6.47 6.99 -0.70
N ILE A 101 -7.08 8.10 -1.10
CA ILE A 101 -7.67 9.06 -0.17
C ILE A 101 -8.79 8.40 0.63
N GLU A 102 -9.62 7.60 -0.04
CA GLU A 102 -10.67 6.82 0.61
C GLU A 102 -10.11 5.82 1.63
N PHE A 103 -9.10 5.05 1.25
CA PHE A 103 -8.43 4.13 2.18
C PHE A 103 -7.89 4.88 3.40
N LYS A 104 -7.26 6.04 3.18
CA LYS A 104 -6.74 6.87 4.28
C LYS A 104 -7.85 7.26 5.25
N GLU A 105 -8.99 7.71 4.72
CA GLU A 105 -10.07 8.22 5.55
C GLU A 105 -10.74 7.12 6.37
N TYR A 106 -11.05 5.98 5.75
CA TYR A 106 -11.87 4.94 6.40
C TYR A 106 -11.06 3.82 7.05
N SER A 107 -9.84 3.54 6.58
CA SER A 107 -9.07 2.36 7.03
C SER A 107 -7.75 2.72 7.72
N TRP A 108 -6.97 3.66 7.18
CA TRP A 108 -5.62 3.93 7.70
C TRP A 108 -5.62 4.46 9.15
N LYS A 109 -6.53 5.37 9.49
CA LYS A 109 -6.66 5.94 10.84
C LYS A 109 -6.92 4.82 11.88
N PRO A 110 -7.98 3.99 11.76
CA PRO A 110 -8.18 2.84 12.66
C PRO A 110 -7.00 1.86 12.67
N LEU A 111 -6.43 1.55 11.51
CA LEU A 111 -5.35 0.57 11.41
C LEU A 111 -4.06 1.01 12.13
N SER A 112 -3.85 2.32 12.29
CA SER A 112 -2.71 2.85 13.06
C SER A 112 -2.71 2.38 14.52
N SER A 113 -3.89 2.10 15.08
CA SER A 113 -3.99 1.52 16.42
C SER A 113 -3.33 0.15 16.53
N PHE A 114 -3.28 -0.65 15.46
CA PHE A 114 -2.69 -2.00 15.46
C PHE A 114 -1.17 -1.99 15.32
N VAL A 115 -0.59 -0.87 14.91
CA VAL A 115 0.87 -0.68 14.87
C VAL A 115 1.41 -0.17 16.21
N HIS A 116 0.68 0.75 16.86
CA HIS A 116 1.17 1.43 18.06
C HIS A 116 0.57 0.92 19.37
N GLY A 117 -0.16 -0.20 19.35
CA GLY A 117 -0.81 -0.74 20.56
C GLY A 117 -1.94 0.15 21.11
N GLY A 118 -2.62 0.88 20.24
CA GLY A 118 -3.73 1.74 20.62
C GLY A 118 -5.01 0.99 21.01
N ILE A 119 -6.07 1.74 21.31
CA ILE A 119 -7.34 1.20 21.85
C ILE A 119 -7.98 0.08 21.02
N HIS A 120 -7.95 0.15 19.68
CA HIS A 120 -8.52 -0.91 18.85
C HIS A 120 -7.72 -2.22 18.96
N ALA A 121 -6.39 -2.14 19.03
CA ALA A 121 -5.54 -3.31 19.18
C ALA A 121 -5.79 -3.99 20.52
N VAL A 122 -5.75 -3.24 21.62
CA VAL A 122 -5.99 -3.76 22.97
C VAL A 122 -7.40 -4.35 23.07
N ASN A 123 -8.42 -3.63 22.60
CA ASN A 123 -9.80 -4.08 22.70
C ASN A 123 -10.05 -5.35 21.89
N ARG A 124 -9.56 -5.42 20.64
CA ARG A 124 -9.75 -6.59 19.77
C ARG A 124 -8.96 -7.80 20.22
N HIS A 125 -7.74 -7.60 20.71
CA HIS A 125 -6.94 -8.70 21.23
C HIS A 125 -7.57 -9.29 22.50
N ASN A 126 -8.16 -8.45 23.36
CA ASN A 126 -8.83 -8.90 24.58
C ASN A 126 -10.22 -9.52 24.33
N LYS A 127 -11.02 -8.95 23.42
CA LYS A 127 -12.43 -9.34 23.21
C LYS A 127 -12.67 -10.23 21.98
N GLY A 128 -11.64 -10.48 21.19
CA GLY A 128 -11.72 -11.18 19.91
C GLY A 128 -12.00 -10.25 18.72
N TYR A 129 -11.83 -10.85 17.54
CA TYR A 129 -11.95 -10.18 16.25
C TYR A 129 -13.24 -10.62 15.55
N PRO A 130 -14.16 -9.69 15.22
CA PRO A 130 -15.32 -10.04 14.41
C PRO A 130 -14.88 -10.56 13.04
N ILE A 131 -15.48 -11.66 12.57
CA ILE A 131 -15.15 -12.26 11.26
C ILE A 131 -15.26 -11.23 10.13
N ARG A 132 -16.31 -10.41 10.12
CA ARG A 132 -16.50 -9.33 9.14
C ARG A 132 -15.35 -8.32 9.11
N PHE A 133 -14.69 -8.08 10.24
CA PHE A 133 -13.51 -7.21 10.28
C PHE A 133 -12.32 -7.87 9.59
N LEU A 134 -12.09 -9.16 9.85
CA LEU A 134 -11.02 -9.93 9.21
C LEU A 134 -11.25 -10.05 7.68
N GLU A 135 -12.48 -10.32 7.27
CA GLU A 135 -12.89 -10.34 5.86
C GLU A 135 -12.64 -8.98 5.20
N GLN A 136 -13.04 -7.88 5.83
CA GLN A 136 -12.81 -6.54 5.30
C GLN A 136 -11.33 -6.25 5.13
N MET A 137 -10.46 -6.68 6.05
CA MET A 137 -9.01 -6.51 5.91
C MET A 137 -8.44 -7.24 4.70
N LEU A 138 -8.92 -8.47 4.43
CA LEU A 138 -8.55 -9.20 3.22
C LEU A 138 -9.00 -8.47 1.96
N ILE A 139 -10.25 -8.00 1.94
CA ILE A 139 -10.83 -7.29 0.79
C ILE A 139 -10.04 -6.02 0.47
N ILE A 140 -9.73 -5.18 1.46
CA ILE A 140 -8.96 -3.95 1.22
C ILE A 140 -7.50 -4.25 0.84
N SER A 141 -6.90 -5.30 1.40
CA SER A 141 -5.54 -5.77 1.04
C SER A 141 -5.48 -6.27 -0.42
N ASN A 142 -6.51 -6.98 -0.87
CA ASN A 142 -6.65 -7.41 -2.25
C ASN A 142 -6.82 -6.21 -3.20
N GLY A 143 -7.59 -5.20 -2.79
CA GLY A 143 -7.71 -3.94 -3.53
C GLY A 143 -6.35 -3.27 -3.77
N VAL A 144 -5.53 -3.12 -2.71
CA VAL A 144 -4.17 -2.55 -2.84
C VAL A 144 -3.27 -3.44 -3.69
N SER A 145 -3.44 -4.76 -3.66
CA SER A 145 -2.71 -5.70 -4.52
C SER A 145 -3.04 -5.51 -6.01
N ILE A 146 -4.31 -5.28 -6.35
CA ILE A 146 -4.73 -4.96 -7.72
C ILE A 146 -4.09 -3.64 -8.18
N MET A 147 -4.16 -2.59 -7.35
CA MET A 147 -3.55 -1.30 -7.67
C MET A 147 -2.02 -1.41 -7.85
N SER A 148 -1.36 -2.22 -7.01
CA SER A 148 0.08 -2.51 -7.13
C SER A 148 0.40 -3.21 -8.44
N GLY A 149 -0.42 -4.18 -8.86
CA GLY A 149 -0.28 -4.86 -10.15
C GLY A 149 -0.48 -3.91 -11.34
N MET A 150 -1.46 -3.02 -11.28
CA MET A 150 -1.67 -1.98 -12.30
C MET A 150 -0.45 -1.05 -12.40
N LEU A 151 0.10 -0.61 -11.27
CA LEU A 151 1.30 0.24 -11.25
C LEU A 151 2.52 -0.49 -11.81
N LEU A 152 2.69 -1.79 -11.54
CA LEU A 152 3.77 -2.59 -12.13
C LEU A 152 3.68 -2.69 -13.66
N ILE A 153 2.47 -2.77 -14.22
CA ILE A 153 2.25 -2.73 -15.68
C ILE A 153 2.68 -1.39 -16.26
N ILE A 154 2.31 -0.28 -15.60
CA ILE A 154 2.73 1.08 -16.00
C ILE A 154 4.27 1.19 -15.95
N LEU A 155 4.88 0.72 -14.85
CA LEU A 155 6.33 0.73 -14.65
C LEU A 155 7.10 -0.21 -15.61
N HIS A 156 6.43 -1.18 -16.22
CA HIS A 156 7.02 -2.03 -17.26
C HIS A 156 7.15 -1.26 -18.59
N GLY A 157 6.17 -0.44 -18.96
CA GLY A 157 6.26 0.49 -20.11
C GLY A 157 6.20 -0.14 -21.51
N GLY A 158 6.36 -1.46 -21.64
CA GLY A 158 6.38 -2.18 -22.93
C GLY A 158 5.01 -2.54 -23.53
N GLY A 159 3.90 -2.22 -22.87
CA GLY A 159 2.54 -2.48 -23.39
C GLY A 159 2.07 -3.95 -23.36
N GLU A 160 2.98 -4.93 -23.34
CA GLU A 160 2.72 -6.38 -23.35
C GLU A 160 1.81 -6.89 -22.22
N HIS A 161 1.62 -6.09 -21.17
CA HIS A 161 0.86 -6.47 -19.98
C HIS A 161 -0.43 -5.64 -19.80
N ILE A 162 -0.70 -4.69 -20.71
CA ILE A 162 -1.95 -3.93 -20.71
C ILE A 162 -3.13 -4.91 -20.85
N GLY A 163 -4.20 -4.66 -20.09
CA GLY A 163 -5.40 -5.50 -20.11
C GLY A 163 -5.32 -6.81 -19.30
N LYS A 164 -4.21 -7.11 -18.63
CA LYS A 164 -4.09 -8.31 -17.77
C LYS A 164 -4.85 -8.21 -16.44
N ILE A 165 -5.07 -7.00 -15.92
CA ILE A 165 -5.75 -6.79 -14.62
C ILE A 165 -7.27 -6.95 -14.69
N PRO A 166 -8.01 -6.43 -15.69
CA PRO A 166 -9.47 -6.55 -15.72
C PRO A 166 -10.01 -8.00 -15.67
N PRO A 167 -9.41 -9.01 -16.34
CA PRO A 167 -9.80 -10.41 -16.15
C PRO A 167 -9.63 -10.90 -14.72
N ILE A 168 -8.55 -10.51 -14.03
CA ILE A 168 -8.30 -10.86 -12.62
C ILE A 168 -9.36 -10.21 -11.73
N GLN A 169 -9.65 -8.93 -11.93
CA GLN A 169 -10.69 -8.21 -11.18
C GLN A 169 -12.06 -8.87 -11.33
N ARG A 170 -12.44 -9.28 -12.54
CA ARG A 170 -13.71 -9.99 -12.77
C ARG A 170 -13.75 -11.36 -12.11
N ARG A 171 -12.66 -12.12 -12.20
CA ARG A 171 -12.58 -13.47 -11.62
C ARG A 171 -12.68 -13.47 -10.09
N PHE A 172 -12.13 -12.45 -9.45
CA PHE A 172 -12.04 -12.35 -7.99
C PHE A 172 -12.89 -11.20 -7.42
N ALA A 173 -13.96 -10.82 -8.12
CA ALA A 173 -14.81 -9.69 -7.75
C ALA A 173 -15.49 -9.85 -6.37
N ASP A 174 -15.67 -11.09 -5.92
CA ASP A 174 -16.23 -11.47 -4.63
C ASP A 174 -15.32 -11.13 -3.43
N CYS A 175 -14.00 -11.06 -3.65
CA CYS A 175 -13.02 -10.72 -2.61
C CYS A 175 -12.25 -9.41 -2.89
N LEU A 176 -12.85 -8.52 -3.69
CA LEU A 176 -12.33 -7.19 -3.99
C LEU A 176 -13.25 -6.08 -3.47
N PRO A 177 -12.73 -4.86 -3.24
CA PRO A 177 -13.57 -3.71 -2.90
C PRO A 177 -14.61 -3.50 -4.00
N LYS A 178 -15.87 -3.33 -3.60
CA LYS A 178 -16.94 -3.10 -4.57
C LYS A 178 -16.77 -1.71 -5.21
N PRO A 179 -16.97 -1.57 -6.53
CA PRO A 179 -17.05 -0.26 -7.16
C PRO A 179 -18.15 0.56 -6.49
N LYS A 180 -17.93 1.86 -6.34
CA LYS A 180 -19.02 2.78 -6.03
C LYS A 180 -19.94 2.83 -7.26
N VAL A 181 -21.21 2.49 -7.04
CA VAL A 181 -22.29 2.69 -8.01
C VAL A 181 -22.64 4.16 -8.04
#